data_AF-A0A955VKI2-F1
#
_entry.id   AF-A0A955VKI2-F1
#
_cell.length_a   1.000
_cell.length_b   1.000
_cell.length_c   1.000
_cell.angle_alpha   90.00
_cell.angle_beta   90.00
_cell.angle_gamma   90.00
#
_symmetry.space_group_name_H-M   'P 1'
#
loop_
_entity.id
_entity.type
_entity.pdbx_description
1 polymer ?
#
loop_
_entity_poly.entity_id
_entity_poly.type
_entity_poly.pdbx_seq_one_letter_code
_entity_poly.pdbx_strand_id
1 'polypeptide(L)'
;QKERNSIRKAYPNLVEFESKLLFKRFYIPDEMPKNGELVDDIAVNRTLLGNVVRSASRRPFVRSSAEAQKRRQSIRVGIPKALNIWNTAPFWRTYFESLGIQMKNVVFSDDTTEEMWIEGGKYGSIDPCYPSKVAQAHIHNLLYHKHEKAPLNYVFFPCITHVPSALTGVLDVSCCTIVSGTPEVMKASFTKEIDFFAQRGITYLSPSVTFSEPNLLKKQLFEVFAELLEVTEDESDFACDQAWKAMTLFKETMQEKGKAILEELEADDQVGLLMVGRPYHLDPGLNHSVMDEFQVLGYPILSMSSIPTDPAWLERYFKDDLETGRIRGVLDINEVWPENFSANSAMKVWAARFAAHHPNLALLDLSSFKCGHDAPTYGIIDGIVNASGTPYSALHDIDANKPTGSIAIRVKTFAHSLKLHRESLEDVSLKRTELRFTVTKKKVALLQLKQEQIRRRTGQADFDIESEIEAARVELLALRDQLVAKRVHAMPTPEPTAQAEAAQVYDLGKRQQQAGEESGNGLLQLKRRAN
;
A
#
# COMPACT_ATOMS: atom_id res chain seq x y z
N GLN A 1 19.29 -14.05 10.95
CA GLN A 1 17.88 -13.86 11.37
C GLN A 1 17.67 -12.66 12.30
N LYS A 2 18.41 -12.52 13.41
CA LYS A 2 18.26 -11.37 14.33
C LYS A 2 18.47 -10.02 13.64
N GLU A 3 19.52 -9.90 12.82
CA GLU A 3 19.83 -8.70 12.05
C GLU A 3 18.77 -8.35 10.97
N ARG A 4 18.27 -9.36 10.25
CA ARG A 4 17.12 -9.18 9.34
C ARG A 4 15.88 -8.66 10.07
N ASN A 5 15.62 -9.15 11.27
CA ASN A 5 14.48 -8.70 12.07
C ASN A 5 14.66 -7.27 12.59
N SER A 6 15.88 -6.84 12.92
CA SER A 6 16.14 -5.44 13.30
C SER A 6 15.98 -4.50 12.10
N ILE A 7 16.47 -4.89 10.92
CA ILE A 7 16.29 -4.12 9.68
C ILE A 7 14.81 -3.98 9.35
N ARG A 8 14.03 -5.06 9.40
CA ARG A 8 12.57 -5.01 9.17
C ARG A 8 11.82 -4.09 10.13
N LYS A 9 12.33 -3.91 11.35
CA LYS A 9 11.74 -3.00 12.34
C LYS A 9 12.11 -1.53 12.05
N ALA A 10 13.31 -1.30 11.52
CA ALA A 10 13.78 0.04 11.13
C ALA A 10 13.18 0.52 9.82
N TYR A 11 12.94 -0.39 8.86
CA TYR A 11 12.45 -0.06 7.52
C TYR A 11 11.05 -0.63 7.30
N PRO A 12 10.00 0.19 7.46
CA PRO A 12 8.61 -0.26 7.32
C PRO A 12 8.29 -0.67 5.87
N ASN A 13 7.54 -1.76 5.73
CA ASN A 13 6.97 -2.21 4.47
C ASN A 13 5.44 -2.09 4.52
N LEU A 14 4.91 -1.00 3.95
CA LEU A 14 3.47 -0.75 3.95
C LEU A 14 2.70 -1.66 3.00
N VAL A 15 3.34 -2.27 2.00
CA VAL A 15 2.72 -3.30 1.16
C VAL A 15 2.39 -4.54 2.00
N GLU A 16 3.33 -5.01 2.82
CA GLU A 16 3.11 -6.14 3.75
C GLU A 16 2.14 -5.77 4.88
N PHE A 17 2.21 -4.54 5.39
CA PHE A 17 1.27 -4.07 6.41
C PHE A 17 -0.16 -4.03 5.87
N GLU A 18 -0.36 -3.46 4.67
CA GLU A 18 -1.66 -3.37 4.00
C GLU A 18 -2.20 -4.77 3.71
N SER A 19 -1.36 -5.67 3.18
CA SER A 19 -1.75 -7.04 2.83
C SER A 19 -2.28 -7.82 4.03
N LYS A 20 -1.73 -7.58 5.23
CA LYS A 20 -2.21 -8.19 6.49
C LYS A 20 -3.45 -7.48 7.03
N LEU A 21 -3.48 -6.16 7.00
CA LEU A 21 -4.56 -5.37 7.58
C LEU A 21 -5.88 -5.62 6.85
N LEU A 22 -5.86 -5.71 5.51
CA LEU A 22 -7.04 -5.95 4.65
C LEU A 22 -7.89 -7.15 5.10
N PHE A 23 -7.24 -8.21 5.57
CA PHE A 23 -7.92 -9.48 5.91
C PHE A 23 -8.04 -9.71 7.41
N LYS A 24 -7.48 -8.83 8.24
CA LYS A 24 -7.59 -8.86 9.70
C LYS A 24 -8.84 -8.09 10.13
N ARG A 25 -9.44 -8.50 11.26
CA ARG A 25 -10.41 -7.66 11.96
C ARG A 25 -9.68 -6.51 12.67
N PHE A 26 -9.90 -5.28 12.18
CA PHE A 26 -9.40 -4.05 12.81
C PHE A 26 -10.53 -3.10 13.22
N TYR A 27 -11.73 -3.27 12.65
CA TYR A 27 -12.92 -2.49 12.96
C TYR A 27 -13.92 -3.32 13.77
N ILE A 28 -14.59 -2.67 14.71
CA ILE A 28 -15.68 -3.26 15.51
C ILE A 28 -16.94 -2.47 15.12
N PRO A 29 -17.95 -3.13 14.51
CA PRO A 29 -19.21 -2.47 14.19
C PRO A 29 -19.88 -1.88 15.42
N ASP A 30 -20.56 -0.75 15.24
CA ASP A 30 -21.43 -0.17 16.25
C ASP A 30 -22.54 -1.16 16.67
N GLU A 31 -23.14 -0.95 17.83
CA GLU A 31 -24.30 -1.74 18.23
C GLU A 31 -25.48 -1.43 17.30
N MET A 32 -26.00 -2.47 16.66
CA MET A 32 -27.15 -2.34 15.76
C MET A 32 -28.42 -1.99 16.54
N PRO A 33 -29.24 -1.03 16.08
CA PRO A 33 -30.46 -0.62 16.77
C PRO A 33 -31.40 -1.78 17.11
N LYS A 34 -32.14 -1.63 18.21
CA LYS A 34 -33.14 -2.61 18.63
C LYS A 34 -34.36 -2.56 17.73
N ASN A 35 -35.09 -3.67 17.65
CA ASN A 35 -36.36 -3.71 16.92
C ASN A 35 -37.33 -2.67 17.51
N GLY A 36 -37.90 -1.82 16.66
CA GLY A 36 -38.81 -0.76 17.06
C GLY A 36 -38.14 0.53 17.55
N GLU A 37 -36.80 0.56 17.67
CA GLU A 37 -36.06 1.77 18.04
C GLU A 37 -36.19 2.84 16.96
N LEU A 38 -36.43 4.09 17.33
CA LEU A 38 -36.62 5.18 16.36
C LEU A 38 -35.29 5.62 15.76
N VAL A 39 -35.11 5.35 14.47
CA VAL A 39 -33.96 5.81 13.68
C VAL A 39 -34.34 6.96 12.77
N ASP A 40 -33.36 7.80 12.43
CA ASP A 40 -33.54 8.90 11.49
C ASP A 40 -33.63 8.36 10.06
N ASP A 41 -34.57 8.89 9.30
CA ASP A 41 -34.85 8.49 7.91
C ASP A 41 -35.31 9.70 7.08
N ILE A 42 -35.34 9.55 5.76
CA ILE A 42 -35.76 10.60 4.83
C ILE A 42 -37.07 10.19 4.16
N ALA A 43 -38.15 10.88 4.52
CA ALA A 43 -39.41 10.74 3.81
C ALA A 43 -39.34 11.43 2.44
N VAL A 44 -39.59 10.66 1.38
CA VAL A 44 -39.57 11.13 -0.01
C VAL A 44 -41.02 11.26 -0.49
N ASN A 45 -41.49 12.49 -0.67
CA ASN A 45 -42.84 12.79 -1.15
C ASN A 45 -42.79 13.46 -2.52
N ARG A 46 -43.79 13.21 -3.37
CA ARG A 46 -43.97 13.93 -4.64
C ARG A 46 -45.03 15.01 -4.47
N THR A 47 -44.74 16.23 -4.93
CA THR A 47 -45.75 17.28 -4.99
C THR A 47 -46.75 17.01 -6.11
N LEU A 48 -47.89 17.71 -6.08
CA LEU A 48 -48.90 17.69 -7.15
C LEU A 48 -48.32 18.07 -8.53
N LEU A 49 -47.21 18.82 -8.58
CA LEU A 49 -46.49 19.20 -9.80
C LEU A 49 -45.37 18.22 -10.18
N GLY A 50 -45.23 17.10 -9.47
CA GLY A 50 -44.24 16.06 -9.75
C GLY A 50 -42.86 16.29 -9.14
N ASN A 51 -42.64 17.38 -8.40
CA ASN A 51 -41.36 17.65 -7.75
C ASN A 51 -41.13 16.71 -6.56
N VAL A 52 -39.90 16.22 -6.38
CA VAL A 52 -39.52 15.38 -5.25
C VAL A 52 -39.12 16.26 -4.06
N VAL A 53 -39.81 16.11 -2.94
CA VAL A 53 -39.51 16.77 -1.67
C VAL A 53 -38.99 15.72 -0.69
N ARG A 54 -37.86 16.02 -0.05
CA ARG A 54 -37.24 15.19 0.99
C ARG A 54 -37.37 15.90 2.32
N SER A 55 -37.95 15.23 3.31
CA SER A 55 -38.10 15.75 4.68
C SER A 55 -37.55 14.76 5.69
N ALA A 56 -36.84 15.27 6.70
CA ALA A 56 -36.40 14.46 7.82
C ALA A 56 -37.60 13.79 8.50
N SER A 57 -37.45 12.51 8.82
CA SER A 57 -38.46 11.69 9.46
C SER A 57 -37.79 10.74 10.44
N ARG A 58 -38.59 10.13 11.32
CA ARG A 58 -38.13 9.05 12.18
C ARG A 58 -39.07 7.88 12.05
N ARG A 59 -38.53 6.68 11.96
CA ARG A 59 -39.31 5.44 11.86
C ARG A 59 -38.72 4.35 12.75
N PRO A 60 -39.51 3.35 13.17
CA PRO A 60 -38.96 2.20 13.88
C PRO A 60 -38.00 1.40 12.98
N PHE A 61 -36.87 1.00 13.55
CA PHE A 61 -35.93 0.07 12.95
C PHE A 61 -36.48 -1.36 12.98
N VAL A 62 -36.42 -2.06 11.85
CA VAL A 62 -36.91 -3.42 11.70
C VAL A 62 -35.76 -4.40 11.88
N ARG A 63 -35.93 -5.39 12.75
CA ARG A 63 -34.98 -6.50 12.94
C ARG A 63 -35.58 -7.81 12.45
N SER A 64 -34.70 -8.70 12.01
CA SER A 64 -35.04 -10.10 11.77
C SER A 64 -35.37 -10.85 13.08
N SER A 65 -35.98 -12.02 12.96
CA SER A 65 -36.33 -12.88 14.11
C SER A 65 -35.09 -13.32 14.91
N ALA A 66 -35.29 -13.69 16.17
CA ALA A 66 -34.21 -14.21 17.01
C ALA A 66 -33.62 -15.51 16.44
N GLU A 67 -34.45 -16.33 15.80
CA GLU A 67 -34.07 -17.56 15.12
C GLU A 67 -33.13 -17.28 13.94
N ALA A 68 -33.47 -16.29 13.09
CA ALA A 68 -32.62 -15.85 11.97
C ALA A 68 -31.27 -15.31 12.47
N GLN A 69 -31.29 -14.48 13.51
CA GLN A 69 -30.08 -13.95 14.15
C GLN A 69 -29.18 -15.07 14.70
N LYS A 70 -29.77 -16.07 15.37
CA LYS A 70 -29.03 -17.24 15.88
C LYS A 70 -28.49 -18.11 14.75
N ARG A 71 -29.27 -18.31 13.68
CA ARG A 71 -28.85 -19.07 12.49
C ARG A 71 -27.59 -18.46 11.86
N ARG A 72 -27.54 -17.13 11.67
CA ARG A 72 -26.39 -16.43 11.09
C ARG A 72 -25.08 -16.64 11.84
N GLN A 73 -25.12 -16.89 13.16
CA GLN A 73 -23.93 -17.20 13.94
C GLN A 73 -23.25 -18.52 13.52
N SER A 74 -24.00 -19.44 12.90
CA SER A 74 -23.49 -20.73 12.42
C SER A 74 -23.05 -20.70 10.95
N ILE A 75 -23.47 -19.68 10.19
CA ILE A 75 -23.17 -19.54 8.77
C ILE A 75 -21.68 -19.25 8.58
N ARG A 76 -21.06 -19.92 7.59
CA ARG A 76 -19.66 -19.72 7.17
C ARG A 76 -19.59 -19.33 5.70
N VAL A 77 -18.90 -18.24 5.42
CA VAL A 77 -18.74 -17.64 4.09
C VAL A 77 -17.26 -17.68 3.70
N GLY A 78 -16.95 -18.36 2.61
CA GLY A 78 -15.63 -18.38 1.97
C GLY A 78 -15.50 -17.25 0.96
N ILE A 79 -14.40 -16.49 0.99
CA ILE A 79 -14.12 -15.39 0.05
C ILE A 79 -12.71 -15.60 -0.53
N PRO A 80 -12.53 -15.71 -1.86
CA PRO A 80 -11.21 -15.87 -2.44
C PRO A 80 -10.42 -14.56 -2.33
N LYS A 81 -9.14 -14.63 -1.95
CA LYS A 81 -8.21 -13.49 -1.95
C LYS A 81 -7.73 -13.18 -3.36
N ALA A 82 -8.65 -12.80 -4.24
CA ALA A 82 -8.37 -12.58 -5.65
C ALA A 82 -8.78 -11.17 -6.10
N LEU A 83 -8.02 -10.60 -7.03
CA LEU A 83 -8.38 -9.37 -7.75
C LEU A 83 -8.74 -8.21 -6.80
N ASN A 84 -9.88 -7.53 -7.00
CA ASN A 84 -10.30 -6.39 -6.17
C ASN A 84 -10.80 -6.77 -4.77
N ILE A 85 -10.81 -8.06 -4.38
CA ILE A 85 -10.94 -8.42 -2.96
C ILE A 85 -9.75 -7.85 -2.17
N TRP A 86 -8.57 -7.72 -2.78
CA TRP A 86 -7.42 -7.00 -2.22
C TRP A 86 -7.61 -5.48 -2.07
N ASN A 87 -8.74 -4.93 -2.50
CA ASN A 87 -9.12 -3.54 -2.22
C ASN A 87 -10.35 -3.46 -1.30
N THR A 88 -11.26 -4.43 -1.41
CA THR A 88 -12.61 -4.37 -0.80
C THR A 88 -12.80 -5.32 0.39
N ALA A 89 -11.79 -6.10 0.77
CA ALA A 89 -11.88 -7.06 1.88
C ALA A 89 -12.37 -6.47 3.22
N PRO A 90 -11.96 -5.25 3.65
CA PRO A 90 -12.49 -4.64 4.87
C PRO A 90 -14.00 -4.42 4.83
N PHE A 91 -14.54 -4.05 3.67
CA PHE A 91 -15.97 -3.89 3.46
C PHE A 91 -16.69 -5.23 3.66
N TRP A 92 -16.27 -6.27 2.93
CA TRP A 92 -16.93 -7.58 2.97
C TRP A 92 -16.89 -8.22 4.34
N ARG A 93 -15.73 -8.15 5.03
CA ARG A 93 -15.61 -8.63 6.40
C ARG A 93 -16.60 -7.93 7.32
N THR A 94 -16.59 -6.61 7.29
CA THR A 94 -17.41 -5.80 8.20
C THR A 94 -18.90 -5.96 7.91
N TYR A 95 -19.30 -6.07 6.65
CA TYR A 95 -20.67 -6.32 6.24
C TYR A 95 -21.20 -7.63 6.85
N PHE A 96 -20.50 -8.76 6.64
CA PHE A 96 -20.94 -10.04 7.18
C PHE A 96 -20.89 -10.08 8.71
N GLU A 97 -19.86 -9.52 9.33
CA GLU A 97 -19.76 -9.45 10.81
C GLU A 97 -20.89 -8.60 11.41
N SER A 98 -21.28 -7.50 10.76
CA SER A 98 -22.38 -6.62 11.20
C SER A 98 -23.74 -7.31 11.10
N LEU A 99 -23.91 -8.25 10.16
CA LEU A 99 -25.12 -9.10 10.07
C LEU A 99 -25.15 -10.22 11.12
N GLY A 100 -24.12 -10.35 11.95
CA GLY A 100 -24.06 -11.37 13.02
C GLY A 100 -23.38 -12.68 12.63
N ILE A 101 -22.73 -12.75 11.46
CA ILE A 101 -21.82 -13.85 11.13
C ILE A 101 -20.58 -13.72 12.01
N GLN A 102 -20.18 -14.80 12.68
CA GLN A 102 -19.05 -14.76 13.60
C GLN A 102 -17.74 -14.44 12.84
N MET A 103 -16.84 -13.68 13.47
CA MET A 103 -15.54 -13.29 12.88
C MET A 103 -14.76 -14.46 12.27
N LYS A 104 -14.76 -15.63 12.93
CA LYS A 104 -14.07 -16.85 12.47
C LYS A 104 -14.74 -17.55 11.27
N ASN A 105 -15.96 -17.13 10.94
CA ASN A 105 -16.79 -17.69 9.90
C ASN A 105 -16.78 -16.86 8.61
N VAL A 106 -16.17 -15.68 8.62
CA VAL A 106 -15.75 -14.98 7.41
C VAL A 106 -14.34 -15.47 7.06
N VAL A 107 -14.27 -16.41 6.12
CA VAL A 107 -13.07 -17.18 5.80
C VAL A 107 -12.51 -16.72 4.48
N PHE A 108 -11.30 -16.16 4.49
CA PHE A 108 -10.57 -15.90 3.26
C PHE A 108 -9.72 -17.12 2.86
N SER A 109 -9.47 -17.30 1.56
CA SER A 109 -8.44 -18.25 1.11
C SER A 109 -7.06 -17.84 1.65
N ASP A 110 -6.08 -18.73 1.56
CA ASP A 110 -4.69 -18.38 1.91
C ASP A 110 -4.06 -17.40 0.90
N ASP A 111 -2.88 -16.86 1.26
CA ASP A 111 -2.02 -16.11 0.33
C ASP A 111 -1.55 -17.01 -0.82
N THR A 112 -1.32 -16.42 -1.99
CA THR A 112 -0.84 -17.16 -3.15
C THR A 112 0.55 -17.73 -2.87
N THR A 113 0.71 -19.02 -3.14
CA THR A 113 1.98 -19.74 -3.10
C THR A 113 2.14 -20.56 -4.38
N GLU A 114 3.37 -20.97 -4.69
CA GLU A 114 3.63 -21.83 -5.84
C GLU A 114 2.91 -23.18 -5.68
N GLU A 115 2.87 -23.71 -4.46
CA GLU A 115 2.16 -24.94 -4.12
C GLU A 115 0.66 -24.80 -4.35
N MET A 116 0.06 -23.69 -3.89
CA MET A 116 -1.36 -23.41 -4.14
C MET A 116 -1.65 -23.33 -5.65
N TRP A 117 -0.79 -22.65 -6.41
CA TRP A 117 -0.93 -22.53 -7.85
C TRP A 117 -0.87 -23.90 -8.55
N ILE A 118 0.10 -24.75 -8.20
CA ILE A 118 0.24 -26.09 -8.78
C ILE A 118 -0.98 -26.96 -8.46
N GLU A 119 -1.51 -26.87 -7.24
CA GLU A 119 -2.63 -27.69 -6.81
C GLU A 119 -3.95 -27.30 -7.49
N GLY A 120 -4.20 -25.99 -7.60
CA GLY A 120 -5.49 -25.42 -7.98
C GLY A 120 -5.55 -24.69 -9.32
N GLY A 121 -4.43 -24.46 -10.02
CA GLY A 121 -4.36 -23.79 -11.33
C GLY A 121 -4.66 -24.70 -12.54
N LYS A 122 -5.26 -25.86 -12.30
CA LYS A 122 -5.47 -26.93 -13.29
C LYS A 122 -6.87 -26.96 -13.92
N TYR A 123 -7.75 -26.03 -13.54
CA TYR A 123 -9.12 -26.03 -14.06
C TYR A 123 -9.14 -25.40 -15.46
N GLY A 124 -9.98 -25.96 -16.34
CA GLY A 124 -10.20 -25.38 -17.67
C GLY A 124 -10.90 -24.04 -17.53
N SER A 125 -10.18 -22.95 -17.78
CA SER A 125 -10.72 -21.59 -17.77
C SER A 125 -10.14 -20.75 -18.89
N ILE A 126 -10.95 -19.85 -19.43
CA ILE A 126 -10.54 -18.85 -20.43
C ILE A 126 -10.13 -17.58 -19.66
N ASP A 127 -9.03 -17.68 -18.92
CA ASP A 127 -8.52 -16.59 -18.11
C ASP A 127 -7.43 -15.80 -18.83
N PRO A 128 -7.62 -14.48 -19.05
CA PRO A 128 -6.73 -13.71 -19.90
C PRO A 128 -5.44 -13.28 -19.20
N CYS A 129 -5.46 -12.97 -17.90
CA CYS A 129 -4.29 -12.51 -17.15
C CYS A 129 -3.93 -13.45 -15.99
N TYR A 130 -2.67 -13.41 -15.56
CA TYR A 130 -2.18 -14.27 -14.47
C TYR A 130 -3.02 -14.17 -13.17
N PRO A 131 -3.34 -12.98 -12.64
CA PRO A 131 -4.16 -12.83 -11.43
C PRO A 131 -5.57 -13.44 -11.53
N SER A 132 -6.19 -13.43 -12.72
CA SER A 132 -7.51 -14.05 -12.89
C SER A 132 -7.40 -15.58 -12.89
N LYS A 133 -6.34 -16.13 -13.49
CA LYS A 133 -6.04 -17.58 -13.42
C LYS A 133 -5.85 -18.04 -11.97
N VAL A 134 -5.11 -17.26 -11.17
CA VAL A 134 -4.83 -17.59 -9.77
C VAL A 134 -6.11 -17.64 -8.92
N ALA A 135 -7.19 -16.98 -9.35
CA ALA A 135 -8.50 -17.11 -8.68
C ALA A 135 -8.99 -18.56 -8.59
N GLN A 136 -8.67 -19.41 -9.58
CA GLN A 136 -9.00 -20.84 -9.54
C GLN A 136 -8.33 -21.53 -8.36
N ALA A 137 -7.06 -21.20 -8.12
CA ALA A 137 -6.29 -21.76 -7.03
C ALA A 137 -6.83 -21.32 -5.66
N HIS A 138 -7.34 -20.09 -5.56
CA HIS A 138 -8.03 -19.63 -4.35
C HIS A 138 -9.38 -20.33 -4.12
N ILE A 139 -10.19 -20.53 -5.17
CA ILE A 139 -11.43 -21.32 -5.06
C ILE A 139 -11.11 -22.77 -4.66
N HIS A 140 -10.10 -23.38 -5.28
CA HIS A 140 -9.61 -24.70 -4.90
C HIS A 140 -9.20 -24.74 -3.42
N ASN A 141 -8.43 -23.74 -2.95
CA ASN A 141 -8.05 -23.63 -1.54
C ASN A 141 -9.29 -23.56 -0.61
N LEU A 142 -10.31 -22.78 -0.97
CA LEU A 142 -11.56 -22.75 -0.19
C LEU A 142 -12.24 -24.11 -0.13
N LEU A 143 -12.31 -24.84 -1.24
CA LEU A 143 -13.03 -26.11 -1.35
C LEU A 143 -12.29 -27.30 -0.72
N TYR A 144 -10.96 -27.34 -0.83
CA TYR A 144 -10.18 -28.53 -0.44
C TYR A 144 -9.37 -28.31 0.85
N HIS A 145 -9.10 -27.06 1.24
CA HIS A 145 -8.34 -26.78 2.47
C HIS A 145 -9.16 -26.11 3.55
N LYS A 146 -10.11 -25.24 3.20
CA LYS A 146 -10.96 -24.55 4.19
C LYS A 146 -12.23 -25.34 4.51
N HIS A 147 -12.95 -25.79 3.49
CA HIS A 147 -14.21 -26.52 3.64
C HIS A 147 -14.02 -27.89 4.32
N GLU A 148 -12.96 -28.63 3.96
CA GLU A 148 -12.64 -29.93 4.58
C GLU A 148 -12.33 -29.81 6.08
N LYS A 149 -11.77 -28.68 6.53
CA LYS A 149 -11.52 -28.43 7.96
C LYS A 149 -12.80 -28.05 8.71
N ALA A 150 -13.64 -27.25 8.07
CA ALA A 150 -14.95 -26.86 8.60
C ALA A 150 -15.84 -26.48 7.42
N PRO A 151 -17.09 -26.99 7.34
CA PRO A 151 -17.97 -26.74 6.19
C PRO A 151 -18.22 -25.25 5.95
N LEU A 152 -18.19 -24.85 4.68
CA LEU A 152 -18.63 -23.54 4.20
C LEU A 152 -20.08 -23.68 3.72
N ASN A 153 -20.91 -22.68 4.00
CA ASN A 153 -22.27 -22.60 3.46
C ASN A 153 -22.25 -21.86 2.11
N TYR A 154 -21.46 -20.80 2.04
CA TYR A 154 -21.38 -19.93 0.87
C TYR A 154 -19.94 -19.76 0.43
N VAL A 155 -19.73 -19.70 -0.89
CA VAL A 155 -18.52 -19.10 -1.47
C VAL A 155 -18.97 -17.81 -2.13
N PHE A 156 -18.52 -16.67 -1.60
CA PHE A 156 -18.88 -15.35 -2.05
C PHE A 156 -17.72 -14.72 -2.82
N PHE A 157 -17.92 -14.52 -4.12
CA PHE A 157 -16.97 -13.85 -5.00
C PHE A 157 -17.73 -12.86 -5.90
N PRO A 158 -17.86 -11.59 -5.50
CA PRO A 158 -18.69 -10.61 -6.21
C PRO A 158 -18.03 -10.08 -7.48
N CYS A 159 -18.87 -9.81 -8.49
CA CYS A 159 -18.53 -9.14 -9.73
C CYS A 159 -18.47 -7.62 -9.51
N ILE A 160 -17.31 -7.12 -9.09
CA ILE A 160 -17.13 -5.69 -8.73
C ILE A 160 -16.92 -4.86 -9.99
N THR A 161 -17.89 -3.99 -10.30
CA THR A 161 -17.90 -3.19 -11.54
C THR A 161 -17.19 -1.85 -11.39
N HIS A 162 -17.32 -1.19 -10.24
CA HIS A 162 -16.72 0.12 -9.95
C HIS A 162 -16.20 0.14 -8.52
N VAL A 163 -15.09 0.86 -8.31
CA VAL A 163 -14.50 1.11 -6.98
C VAL A 163 -14.21 2.60 -6.82
N PRO A 164 -14.43 3.20 -5.64
CA PRO A 164 -14.14 4.61 -5.42
C PRO A 164 -12.69 4.95 -5.71
N SER A 165 -12.47 6.18 -6.15
CA SER A 165 -11.16 6.77 -6.34
C SER A 165 -11.10 8.11 -5.60
N ALA A 166 -9.93 8.49 -5.10
CA ALA A 166 -9.69 9.83 -4.58
C ALA A 166 -9.43 10.86 -5.71
N LEU A 167 -9.21 10.39 -6.94
CA LEU A 167 -8.88 11.25 -8.07
C LEU A 167 -10.07 12.10 -8.51
N THR A 168 -9.77 13.31 -8.97
CA THR A 168 -10.75 14.30 -9.43
C THR A 168 -10.68 14.45 -10.94
N GLY A 169 -11.81 14.76 -11.58
CA GLY A 169 -11.84 14.99 -13.02
C GLY A 169 -11.63 13.73 -13.87
N VAL A 170 -11.69 12.54 -13.27
CA VAL A 170 -11.65 11.27 -14.01
C VAL A 170 -12.96 11.05 -14.77
N LEU A 171 -12.88 10.39 -15.93
CA LEU A 171 -14.06 10.10 -16.74
C LEU A 171 -14.98 9.04 -16.11
N ASP A 172 -14.39 8.08 -15.40
CA ASP A 172 -15.11 7.01 -14.69
C ASP A 172 -14.18 6.35 -13.64
N VAL A 173 -14.75 5.48 -12.81
CA VAL A 173 -14.06 4.70 -11.77
C VAL A 173 -14.29 3.20 -11.94
N SER A 174 -14.40 2.76 -13.19
CA SER A 174 -14.66 1.37 -13.55
C SER A 174 -13.50 0.44 -13.18
N CYS A 175 -13.84 -0.77 -12.79
CA CYS A 175 -12.90 -1.87 -12.63
C CYS A 175 -12.53 -2.44 -13.99
N CYS A 176 -11.47 -3.24 -14.03
CA CYS A 176 -11.17 -4.03 -15.22
C CYS A 176 -12.33 -5.01 -15.50
N THR A 177 -12.70 -5.19 -16.76
CA THR A 177 -13.74 -6.16 -17.16
C THR A 177 -13.41 -7.57 -16.71
N ILE A 178 -12.12 -7.90 -16.54
CA ILE A 178 -11.66 -9.16 -15.98
C ILE A 178 -12.04 -9.25 -14.50
N VAL A 179 -11.88 -8.18 -13.71
CA VAL A 179 -12.34 -8.15 -12.31
C VAL A 179 -13.84 -8.38 -12.22
N SER A 180 -14.62 -7.73 -13.08
CA SER A 180 -16.08 -7.87 -13.10
C SER A 180 -16.54 -9.25 -13.60
N GLY A 181 -15.76 -9.90 -14.48
CA GLY A 181 -16.16 -11.14 -15.15
C GLY A 181 -15.61 -12.42 -14.51
N THR A 182 -14.43 -12.38 -13.87
CA THR A 182 -13.78 -13.56 -13.30
C THR A 182 -14.66 -14.37 -12.36
N PRO A 183 -15.51 -13.78 -11.50
CA PRO A 183 -16.34 -14.61 -10.63
C PRO A 183 -17.36 -15.48 -11.38
N GLU A 184 -17.92 -15.04 -12.50
CA GLU A 184 -18.78 -15.86 -13.35
C GLU A 184 -17.97 -16.91 -14.14
N VAL A 185 -16.76 -16.55 -14.57
CA VAL A 185 -15.85 -17.52 -15.20
C VAL A 185 -15.48 -18.63 -14.20
N MET A 186 -15.17 -18.28 -12.95
CA MET A 186 -14.88 -19.24 -11.89
C MET A 186 -16.09 -20.10 -11.57
N LYS A 187 -17.30 -19.51 -11.53
CA LYS A 187 -18.53 -20.28 -11.40
C LYS A 187 -18.60 -21.35 -12.48
N ALA A 188 -18.48 -20.95 -13.75
CA ALA A 188 -18.53 -21.88 -14.88
C ALA A 188 -17.43 -22.95 -14.83
N SER A 189 -16.18 -22.58 -14.52
CA SER A 189 -15.06 -23.54 -14.44
C SER A 189 -15.25 -24.60 -13.35
N PHE A 190 -15.97 -24.28 -12.28
CA PHE A 190 -16.23 -25.19 -11.16
C PHE A 190 -17.65 -25.79 -11.16
N THR A 191 -18.46 -25.55 -12.21
CA THR A 191 -19.80 -26.15 -12.37
C THR A 191 -20.06 -26.81 -13.71
N LYS A 192 -19.30 -26.50 -14.77
CA LYS A 192 -19.59 -26.97 -16.14
C LYS A 192 -19.54 -28.49 -16.28
N GLU A 193 -18.44 -29.12 -15.86
CA GLU A 193 -18.25 -30.57 -16.00
C GLU A 193 -18.73 -31.31 -14.74
N ILE A 194 -18.41 -30.75 -13.58
CA ILE A 194 -18.80 -31.23 -12.25
C ILE A 194 -19.16 -30.00 -11.44
N ASP A 195 -20.30 -30.04 -10.73
CA ASP A 195 -20.64 -29.02 -9.74
C ASP A 195 -19.94 -29.30 -8.41
N PHE A 196 -18.72 -28.77 -8.29
CA PHE A 196 -17.90 -28.94 -7.08
C PHE A 196 -18.52 -28.29 -5.84
N PHE A 197 -19.38 -27.29 -6.03
CA PHE A 197 -20.06 -26.59 -4.94
C PHE A 197 -21.27 -27.38 -4.44
N ALA A 198 -22.15 -27.83 -5.34
CA ALA A 198 -23.33 -28.62 -4.98
C ALA A 198 -22.95 -29.95 -4.32
N GLN A 199 -21.89 -30.62 -4.77
CA GLN A 199 -21.35 -31.83 -4.13
C GLN A 199 -20.95 -31.62 -2.66
N ARG A 200 -20.67 -30.38 -2.27
CA ARG A 200 -20.27 -29.98 -0.91
C ARG A 200 -21.36 -29.23 -0.16
N GLY A 201 -22.56 -29.10 -0.73
CA GLY A 201 -23.63 -28.30 -0.14
C GLY A 201 -23.29 -26.81 -0.01
N ILE A 202 -22.41 -26.30 -0.88
CA ILE A 202 -22.01 -24.88 -0.92
C ILE A 202 -22.86 -24.17 -1.97
N THR A 203 -23.35 -22.98 -1.63
CA THR A 203 -23.93 -22.06 -2.62
C THR A 203 -22.87 -21.04 -3.06
N TYR A 204 -22.58 -21.02 -4.37
CA TYR A 204 -21.67 -20.02 -4.95
C TYR A 204 -22.42 -18.73 -5.28
N LEU A 205 -21.93 -17.59 -4.77
CA LEU A 205 -22.55 -16.28 -4.88
C LEU A 205 -21.62 -15.32 -5.63
N SER A 206 -22.06 -14.83 -6.77
CA SER A 206 -21.33 -13.89 -7.63
C SER A 206 -22.16 -12.67 -8.04
N PRO A 207 -22.74 -11.93 -7.08
CA PRO A 207 -23.55 -10.78 -7.44
C PRO A 207 -22.73 -9.68 -8.10
N SER A 208 -23.36 -8.96 -9.02
CA SER A 208 -22.80 -7.72 -9.57
C SER A 208 -23.00 -6.60 -8.57
N VAL A 209 -21.93 -5.90 -8.26
CA VAL A 209 -21.93 -4.80 -7.28
C VAL A 209 -21.18 -3.59 -7.82
N THR A 210 -21.64 -2.40 -7.43
CA THR A 210 -20.92 -1.15 -7.67
C THR A 210 -20.66 -0.43 -6.35
N PHE A 211 -19.42 0.02 -6.13
CA PHE A 211 -19.11 0.85 -4.96
C PHE A 211 -19.18 2.36 -5.28
N SER A 212 -19.45 2.76 -6.53
CA SER A 212 -19.63 4.17 -6.89
C SER A 212 -21.02 4.71 -6.51
N GLU A 213 -21.99 3.83 -6.30
CA GLU A 213 -23.38 4.19 -5.97
C GLU A 213 -23.81 3.50 -4.65
N PRO A 214 -23.59 4.13 -3.48
CA PRO A 214 -23.83 3.50 -2.18
C PRO A 214 -25.25 2.97 -1.96
N ASN A 215 -26.28 3.66 -2.47
CA ASN A 215 -27.67 3.21 -2.36
C ASN A 215 -27.97 2.02 -3.28
N LEU A 216 -27.36 1.98 -4.47
CA LEU A 216 -27.50 0.83 -5.36
C LEU A 216 -26.78 -0.39 -4.77
N LEU A 217 -25.59 -0.19 -4.17
CA LEU A 217 -24.87 -1.24 -3.46
C LEU A 217 -25.72 -1.84 -2.33
N LYS A 218 -26.34 -1.00 -1.50
CA LYS A 218 -27.25 -1.42 -0.43
C LYS A 218 -28.38 -2.31 -0.96
N LYS A 219 -29.07 -1.84 -2.00
CA LYS A 219 -30.13 -2.61 -2.67
C LYS A 219 -29.62 -3.94 -3.24
N GLN A 220 -28.51 -3.93 -3.97
CA GLN A 220 -27.92 -5.14 -4.58
C GLN A 220 -27.57 -6.19 -3.51
N LEU A 221 -26.99 -5.76 -2.39
CA LEU A 221 -26.63 -6.67 -1.30
C LEU A 221 -27.86 -7.19 -0.54
N PHE A 222 -28.87 -6.34 -0.33
CA PHE A 222 -30.13 -6.79 0.26
C PHE A 222 -30.82 -7.83 -0.63
N GLU A 223 -30.96 -7.58 -1.93
CA GLU A 223 -31.57 -8.53 -2.89
C GLU A 223 -30.88 -9.90 -2.88
N VAL A 224 -29.55 -9.94 -2.67
CA VAL A 224 -28.79 -11.19 -2.60
C VAL A 224 -28.99 -11.90 -1.27
N PHE A 225 -28.97 -11.17 -0.16
CA PHE A 225 -28.85 -11.76 1.17
C PHE A 225 -30.15 -11.83 1.97
N ALA A 226 -31.21 -11.13 1.56
CA ALA A 226 -32.49 -11.08 2.25
C ALA A 226 -32.99 -12.48 2.61
N GLU A 227 -33.13 -13.36 1.62
CA GLU A 227 -33.60 -14.73 1.82
C GLU A 227 -32.49 -15.64 2.38
N LEU A 228 -31.26 -15.52 1.87
CA LEU A 228 -30.17 -16.42 2.24
C LEU A 228 -29.80 -16.29 3.73
N LEU A 229 -29.81 -15.07 4.26
CA LEU A 229 -29.42 -14.76 5.62
C LEU A 229 -30.61 -14.38 6.51
N GLU A 230 -31.83 -14.34 5.97
CA GLU A 230 -33.05 -13.92 6.65
C GLU A 230 -32.87 -12.55 7.34
N VAL A 231 -32.30 -11.61 6.58
CA VAL A 231 -32.02 -10.24 7.03
C VAL A 231 -33.09 -9.30 6.52
N THR A 232 -33.34 -8.26 7.29
CA THR A 232 -34.19 -7.14 6.87
C THR A 232 -33.36 -6.11 6.09
N GLU A 233 -34.03 -5.22 5.35
CA GLU A 233 -33.37 -4.14 4.60
C GLU A 233 -32.59 -3.23 5.56
N ASP A 234 -33.18 -2.87 6.70
CA ASP A 234 -32.55 -2.09 7.77
C ASP A 234 -31.24 -2.71 8.29
N GLU A 235 -31.22 -4.03 8.53
CA GLU A 235 -30.02 -4.74 8.96
C GLU A 235 -28.92 -4.75 7.88
N SER A 236 -29.30 -4.93 6.61
CA SER A 236 -28.41 -4.89 5.44
C SER A 236 -27.81 -3.50 5.23
N ASP A 237 -28.65 -2.47 5.31
CA ASP A 237 -28.26 -1.07 5.17
C ASP A 237 -27.31 -0.64 6.28
N PHE A 238 -27.63 -0.99 7.53
CA PHE A 238 -26.74 -0.77 8.67
C PHE A 238 -25.39 -1.45 8.44
N ALA A 239 -25.38 -2.71 8.00
CA ALA A 239 -24.14 -3.44 7.72
C ALA A 239 -23.30 -2.78 6.61
N CYS A 240 -23.94 -2.24 5.57
CA CYS A 240 -23.25 -1.46 4.53
C CYS A 240 -22.62 -0.18 5.11
N ASP A 241 -23.32 0.54 5.97
CA ASP A 241 -22.83 1.78 6.58
C ASP A 241 -21.63 1.51 7.50
N GLN A 242 -21.68 0.44 8.29
CA GLN A 242 -20.55 -0.02 9.10
C GLN A 242 -19.35 -0.44 8.22
N ALA A 243 -19.62 -1.11 7.10
CA ALA A 243 -18.59 -1.50 6.15
C ALA A 243 -17.88 -0.31 5.49
N TRP A 244 -18.62 0.76 5.17
CA TRP A 244 -18.03 2.02 4.70
C TRP A 244 -17.19 2.71 5.78
N LYS A 245 -17.64 2.74 7.04
CA LYS A 245 -16.82 3.26 8.15
C LYS A 245 -15.50 2.49 8.29
N ALA A 246 -15.52 1.17 8.16
CA ALA A 246 -14.31 0.35 8.18
C ALA A 246 -13.36 0.69 7.01
N MET A 247 -13.89 0.90 5.80
CA MET A 247 -13.10 1.34 4.65
C MET A 247 -12.45 2.71 4.86
N THR A 248 -13.18 3.67 5.45
CA THR A 248 -12.64 4.98 5.81
C THR A 248 -11.52 4.88 6.83
N LEU A 249 -11.73 4.13 7.92
CA LEU A 249 -10.70 3.92 8.96
C LEU A 249 -9.45 3.23 8.37
N PHE A 250 -9.64 2.26 7.48
CA PHE A 250 -8.53 1.61 6.77
C PHE A 250 -7.72 2.63 5.96
N LYS A 251 -8.40 3.45 5.15
CA LYS A 251 -7.77 4.49 4.35
C LYS A 251 -6.99 5.48 5.22
N GLU A 252 -7.60 5.99 6.28
CA GLU A 252 -6.97 6.92 7.23
C GLU A 252 -5.72 6.30 7.86
N THR A 253 -5.83 5.06 8.35
CA THR A 253 -4.70 4.32 8.94
C THR A 253 -3.52 4.18 7.96
N MET A 254 -3.81 3.87 6.69
CA MET A 254 -2.78 3.73 5.66
C MET A 254 -2.13 5.08 5.34
N GLN A 255 -2.92 6.14 5.19
CA GLN A 255 -2.44 7.47 4.85
C GLN A 255 -1.63 8.11 5.98
N GLU A 256 -2.04 7.92 7.24
CA GLU A 256 -1.26 8.39 8.40
C GLU A 256 0.12 7.74 8.46
N LYS A 257 0.19 6.42 8.19
CA LYS A 257 1.47 5.71 8.15
C LYS A 257 2.35 6.13 6.98
N GLY A 258 1.77 6.27 5.80
CA GLY A 258 2.53 6.74 4.63
C GLY A 258 3.02 8.16 4.82
N LYS A 259 2.20 9.07 5.35
CA LYS A 259 2.59 10.44 5.71
C LYS A 259 3.80 10.46 6.65
N ALA A 260 3.77 9.67 7.72
CA ALA A 260 4.88 9.60 8.67
C ALA A 260 6.20 9.15 8.00
N ILE A 261 6.13 8.14 7.12
CA ILE A 261 7.31 7.67 6.38
C ILE A 261 7.81 8.74 5.41
N LEU A 262 6.92 9.41 4.67
CA LEU A 262 7.31 10.46 3.72
C LEU A 262 8.01 11.63 4.42
N GLU A 263 7.49 12.04 5.57
CA GLU A 263 8.10 13.11 6.39
C GLU A 263 9.46 12.69 6.98
N GLU A 264 9.64 11.43 7.38
CA GLU A 264 10.92 10.88 7.82
C GLU A 264 11.94 10.80 6.67
N LEU A 265 11.51 10.36 5.48
CA LEU A 265 12.36 10.30 4.29
C LEU A 265 12.94 11.68 3.92
N GLU A 266 12.10 12.72 3.98
CA GLU A 266 12.52 14.10 3.73
C GLU A 266 13.46 14.64 4.80
N ALA A 267 13.21 14.33 6.07
CA ALA A 267 14.01 14.82 7.19
C ALA A 267 15.43 14.25 7.17
N ASP A 268 15.57 12.98 6.79
CA ASP A 268 16.81 12.21 6.90
C ASP A 268 17.51 12.00 5.54
N ASP A 269 17.08 12.69 4.48
CA ASP A 269 17.58 12.55 3.10
C ASP A 269 17.61 11.08 2.63
N GLN A 270 16.68 10.25 3.12
CA GLN A 270 16.58 8.83 2.78
C GLN A 270 15.81 8.62 1.47
N VAL A 271 15.94 7.44 0.88
CA VAL A 271 15.15 7.04 -0.29
C VAL A 271 14.13 5.99 0.11
N GLY A 272 12.87 6.20 -0.27
CA GLY A 272 11.80 5.22 -0.14
C GLY A 272 11.34 4.69 -1.49
N LEU A 273 10.76 3.50 -1.48
CA LEU A 273 10.17 2.89 -2.67
C LEU A 273 8.66 3.03 -2.64
N LEU A 274 8.09 3.58 -3.71
CA LEU A 274 6.66 3.51 -3.95
C LEU A 274 6.36 2.35 -4.91
N MET A 275 5.65 1.33 -4.42
CA MET A 275 5.14 0.27 -5.28
C MET A 275 3.85 0.74 -5.96
N VAL A 276 3.87 0.76 -7.29
CA VAL A 276 2.68 0.99 -8.11
C VAL A 276 2.29 -0.30 -8.82
N GLY A 277 1.00 -0.59 -8.83
CA GLY A 277 0.50 -1.88 -9.32
C GLY A 277 -1.02 -1.94 -9.23
N ARG A 278 -1.58 -3.15 -9.26
CA ARG A 278 -2.99 -3.39 -8.97
C ARG A 278 -3.16 -3.83 -7.53
N PRO A 279 -4.37 -3.72 -6.94
CA PRO A 279 -4.59 -4.13 -5.55
C PRO A 279 -4.12 -5.57 -5.25
N TYR A 280 -4.28 -6.49 -6.21
CA TYR A 280 -3.85 -7.87 -6.04
C TYR A 280 -2.32 -8.06 -5.97
N HIS A 281 -1.49 -7.08 -6.34
CA HIS A 281 -0.04 -7.14 -6.10
C HIS A 281 0.32 -6.92 -4.61
N LEU A 282 -0.65 -6.71 -3.72
CA LEU A 282 -0.43 -6.82 -2.28
C LEU A 282 -0.25 -8.29 -1.85
N ASP A 283 -0.68 -9.25 -2.66
CA ASP A 283 -0.43 -10.68 -2.42
C ASP A 283 1.07 -10.99 -2.56
N PRO A 284 1.73 -11.58 -1.54
CA PRO A 284 3.14 -11.95 -1.62
C PRO A 284 3.46 -12.93 -2.75
N GLY A 285 2.50 -13.73 -3.20
CA GLY A 285 2.64 -14.62 -4.36
C GLY A 285 2.49 -13.90 -5.71
N LEU A 286 1.77 -12.77 -5.76
CA LEU A 286 1.57 -11.98 -6.98
C LEU A 286 2.49 -10.76 -7.08
N ASN A 287 3.30 -10.47 -6.06
CA ASN A 287 4.44 -9.55 -6.16
C ASN A 287 5.80 -10.25 -6.06
N HIS A 288 5.80 -11.59 -6.05
CA HIS A 288 6.97 -12.45 -5.93
C HIS A 288 7.85 -12.18 -4.71
N SER A 289 7.30 -11.54 -3.67
CA SER A 289 8.03 -11.10 -2.47
C SER A 289 9.15 -10.10 -2.75
N VAL A 290 9.10 -9.39 -3.88
CA VAL A 290 10.12 -8.41 -4.29
C VAL A 290 10.27 -7.30 -3.25
N MET A 291 9.17 -6.90 -2.60
CA MET A 291 9.19 -5.89 -1.55
C MET A 291 10.07 -6.32 -0.37
N ASP A 292 10.03 -7.59 0.01
CA ASP A 292 10.84 -8.11 1.13
C ASP A 292 12.34 -8.03 0.82
N GLU A 293 12.73 -8.20 -0.45
CA GLU A 293 14.13 -8.08 -0.85
C GLU A 293 14.65 -6.65 -0.67
N PHE A 294 13.87 -5.64 -1.08
CA PHE A 294 14.23 -4.23 -0.86
C PHE A 294 14.20 -3.83 0.61
N GLN A 295 13.24 -4.34 1.39
CA GLN A 295 13.16 -4.06 2.81
C GLN A 295 14.42 -4.55 3.55
N VAL A 296 14.93 -5.73 3.18
CA VAL A 296 16.18 -6.29 3.76
C VAL A 296 17.41 -5.46 3.38
N LEU A 297 17.35 -4.70 2.29
CA LEU A 297 18.40 -3.76 1.86
C LEU A 297 18.28 -2.38 2.53
N GLY A 298 17.31 -2.17 3.41
CA GLY A 298 17.15 -0.94 4.17
C GLY A 298 16.36 0.14 3.45
N TYR A 299 15.38 -0.23 2.61
CA TYR A 299 14.47 0.73 1.99
C TYR A 299 13.07 0.61 2.61
N PRO A 300 12.49 1.72 3.10
CA PRO A 300 11.08 1.74 3.46
C PRO A 300 10.23 1.70 2.18
N ILE A 301 9.09 1.01 2.25
CA ILE A 301 8.25 0.72 1.09
C ILE A 301 6.84 1.24 1.36
N LEU A 302 6.35 2.06 0.44
CA LEU A 302 5.00 2.59 0.42
C LEU A 302 4.15 1.84 -0.61
N SER A 303 2.87 1.68 -0.30
CA SER A 303 1.84 1.28 -1.25
C SER A 303 1.08 2.50 -1.75
N MET A 304 0.38 2.38 -2.87
CA MET A 304 -0.42 3.48 -3.41
C MET A 304 -1.49 3.99 -2.42
N SER A 305 -2.13 3.08 -1.66
CA SER A 305 -3.15 3.42 -0.67
C SER A 305 -2.59 4.21 0.51
N SER A 306 -1.27 4.13 0.76
CA SER A 306 -0.60 4.85 1.84
C SER A 306 -0.29 6.31 1.53
N ILE A 307 -0.39 6.73 0.26
CA ILE A 307 -0.15 8.12 -0.10
C ILE A 307 -1.33 8.97 0.41
N PRO A 308 -1.08 10.06 1.17
CA PRO A 308 -2.14 10.97 1.58
C PRO A 308 -2.88 11.55 0.37
N THR A 309 -4.21 11.63 0.46
CA THR A 309 -5.04 12.21 -0.61
C THR A 309 -5.69 13.53 -0.21
N ASP A 310 -5.17 14.18 0.82
CA ASP A 310 -5.56 15.53 1.22
C ASP A 310 -4.86 16.55 0.30
N PRO A 311 -5.60 17.33 -0.52
CA PRO A 311 -5.00 18.31 -1.41
C PRO A 311 -4.10 19.31 -0.68
N ALA A 312 -4.49 19.78 0.51
CA ALA A 312 -3.73 20.80 1.25
C ALA A 312 -2.35 20.28 1.66
N TRP A 313 -2.23 18.99 2.00
CA TRP A 313 -0.94 18.38 2.31
C TRP A 313 -0.09 18.14 1.06
N LEU A 314 -0.73 17.81 -0.07
CA LEU A 314 -0.08 17.49 -1.34
C LEU A 314 0.43 18.71 -2.11
N GLU A 315 -0.23 19.87 -1.99
CA GLU A 315 0.07 21.10 -2.73
C GLU A 315 1.56 21.50 -2.69
N ARG A 316 2.27 21.21 -1.59
CA ARG A 316 3.70 21.51 -1.46
C ARG A 316 4.58 20.87 -2.54
N TYR A 317 4.18 19.69 -3.05
CA TYR A 317 4.93 18.95 -4.07
C TYR A 317 4.62 19.41 -5.50
N PHE A 318 3.48 20.07 -5.69
CA PHE A 318 2.96 20.48 -7.00
C PHE A 318 2.88 21.99 -7.16
N LYS A 319 3.51 22.75 -6.25
CA LYS A 319 3.39 24.21 -6.17
C LYS A 319 3.66 24.90 -7.51
N ASP A 320 4.77 24.57 -8.16
CA ASP A 320 5.17 25.21 -9.41
C ASP A 320 4.17 24.92 -10.55
N ASP A 321 3.62 23.70 -10.61
CA ASP A 321 2.64 23.32 -11.62
C ASP A 321 1.27 23.98 -11.39
N LEU A 322 0.89 24.18 -10.12
CA LEU A 322 -0.33 24.90 -9.75
C LEU A 322 -0.20 26.40 -10.07
N GLU A 323 0.92 27.02 -9.71
CA GLU A 323 1.17 28.45 -9.96
C GLU A 323 1.28 28.78 -11.46
N THR A 324 1.83 27.86 -12.26
CA THR A 324 1.90 28.01 -13.73
C THR A 324 0.61 27.62 -14.45
N GLY A 325 -0.36 27.03 -13.75
CA GLY A 325 -1.61 26.54 -14.33
C GLY A 325 -1.44 25.32 -15.24
N ARG A 326 -0.32 24.58 -15.10
CA ARG A 326 -0.05 23.36 -15.86
C ARG A 326 -1.01 22.24 -15.48
N ILE A 327 -1.36 22.17 -14.20
CA ILE A 327 -2.33 21.22 -13.67
C ILE A 327 -3.55 21.97 -13.12
N ARG A 328 -4.72 21.32 -13.19
CA ARG A 328 -5.96 21.83 -12.59
C ARG A 328 -6.06 21.54 -11.09
N GLY A 329 -5.40 20.48 -10.63
CA GLY A 329 -5.37 20.08 -9.23
C GLY A 329 -4.47 18.87 -9.00
N VAL A 330 -4.05 18.69 -7.75
CA VAL A 330 -3.06 17.64 -7.35
C VAL A 330 -3.60 16.21 -7.43
N LEU A 331 -4.92 16.04 -7.58
CA LEU A 331 -5.60 14.75 -7.76
C LEU A 331 -6.19 14.57 -9.17
N ASP A 332 -6.00 15.53 -10.07
CA ASP A 332 -6.37 15.46 -11.48
C ASP A 332 -5.16 14.98 -12.29
N ILE A 333 -5.34 14.05 -13.23
CA ILE A 333 -4.28 13.52 -14.12
C ILE A 333 -4.56 13.73 -15.60
N ASN A 334 -5.56 14.54 -15.96
CA ASN A 334 -5.98 14.73 -17.35
C ASN A 334 -4.89 15.33 -18.25
N GLU A 335 -3.88 15.98 -17.68
CA GLU A 335 -2.74 16.52 -18.43
C GLU A 335 -1.80 15.43 -18.96
N VAL A 336 -1.75 14.26 -18.31
CA VAL A 336 -0.96 13.09 -18.76
C VAL A 336 -1.82 11.99 -19.34
N TRP A 337 -3.08 11.87 -18.90
CA TRP A 337 -4.00 10.84 -19.37
C TRP A 337 -5.47 11.31 -19.32
N PRO A 338 -6.00 11.86 -20.43
CA PRO A 338 -7.41 12.26 -20.53
C PRO A 338 -8.40 11.08 -20.50
N GLU A 339 -8.06 9.94 -21.10
CA GLU A 339 -8.95 8.77 -21.25
C GLU A 339 -8.90 7.81 -20.04
N ASN A 340 -9.00 8.35 -18.84
CA ASN A 340 -8.70 7.68 -17.56
C ASN A 340 -9.89 6.95 -16.89
N PHE A 341 -10.64 6.12 -17.64
CA PHE A 341 -11.88 5.46 -17.17
C PHE A 341 -11.74 4.45 -16.01
N SER A 342 -10.54 3.92 -15.78
CA SER A 342 -10.34 2.83 -14.81
C SER A 342 -9.72 3.33 -13.52
N ALA A 343 -10.44 3.15 -12.40
CA ALA A 343 -10.00 3.61 -11.08
C ALA A 343 -8.60 3.10 -10.71
N ASN A 344 -8.37 1.79 -10.84
CA ASN A 344 -7.09 1.17 -10.51
C ASN A 344 -5.95 1.68 -11.42
N SER A 345 -6.23 1.97 -12.70
CA SER A 345 -5.18 2.42 -13.63
C SER A 345 -4.86 3.89 -13.42
N ALA A 346 -5.89 4.71 -13.25
CA ALA A 346 -5.77 6.12 -12.98
C ALA A 346 -5.00 6.35 -11.68
N MET A 347 -5.31 5.59 -10.62
CA MET A 347 -4.56 5.63 -9.36
C MET A 347 -3.08 5.25 -9.53
N LYS A 348 -2.79 4.24 -10.37
CA LYS A 348 -1.41 3.83 -10.69
C LYS A 348 -0.62 4.95 -11.36
N VAL A 349 -1.22 5.61 -12.36
CA VAL A 349 -0.61 6.75 -13.07
C VAL A 349 -0.45 7.96 -12.14
N TRP A 350 -1.46 8.27 -11.32
CA TRP A 350 -1.37 9.33 -10.33
C TRP A 350 -0.27 9.08 -9.30
N ALA A 351 -0.13 7.85 -8.81
CA ALA A 351 0.91 7.48 -7.85
C ALA A 351 2.32 7.62 -8.47
N ALA A 352 2.49 7.24 -9.74
CA ALA A 352 3.73 7.48 -10.48
C ALA A 352 4.03 8.98 -10.63
N ARG A 353 3.00 9.79 -10.93
CA ARG A 353 3.11 11.24 -10.96
C ARG A 353 3.53 11.79 -9.59
N PHE A 354 2.91 11.34 -8.51
CA PHE A 354 3.29 11.77 -7.16
C PHE A 354 4.77 11.46 -6.85
N ALA A 355 5.25 10.25 -7.18
CA ALA A 355 6.67 9.92 -7.03
C ALA A 355 7.59 10.82 -7.88
N ALA A 356 7.14 11.27 -9.05
CA ALA A 356 7.88 12.22 -9.88
C ALA A 356 8.05 13.61 -9.24
N HIS A 357 7.16 13.99 -8.32
CA HIS A 357 7.22 15.24 -7.58
C HIS A 357 7.87 15.12 -6.20
N HIS A 358 8.15 13.90 -5.73
CA HIS A 358 8.73 13.67 -4.42
C HIS A 358 10.21 13.27 -4.52
N PRO A 359 11.16 14.10 -4.09
CA PRO A 359 12.60 13.89 -4.35
C PRO A 359 13.15 12.59 -3.74
N ASN A 360 12.59 12.17 -2.60
CA ASN A 360 13.00 10.97 -1.88
C ASN A 360 12.30 9.67 -2.33
N LEU A 361 11.41 9.70 -3.33
CA LEU A 361 10.73 8.50 -3.79
C LEU A 361 11.34 7.95 -5.08
N ALA A 362 11.50 6.64 -5.10
CA ALA A 362 11.77 5.86 -6.29
C ALA A 362 10.57 4.96 -6.62
N LEU A 363 10.34 4.74 -7.91
CA LEU A 363 9.17 4.03 -8.40
C LEU A 363 9.50 2.57 -8.71
N LEU A 364 8.71 1.65 -8.15
CA LEU A 364 8.73 0.23 -8.49
C LEU A 364 7.38 -0.16 -9.09
N ASP A 365 7.34 -0.33 -10.41
CA ASP A 365 6.12 -0.61 -11.15
C ASP A 365 5.94 -2.11 -11.39
N LEU A 366 4.89 -2.68 -10.80
CA LEU A 366 4.49 -4.06 -11.01
C LEU A 366 3.34 -4.15 -12.01
N SER A 367 3.49 -5.07 -12.96
CA SER A 367 2.39 -5.54 -13.79
C SER A 367 2.47 -7.05 -13.98
N SER A 368 1.29 -7.67 -14.00
CA SER A 368 1.16 -9.09 -14.24
C SER A 368 1.08 -9.39 -15.73
N PHE A 369 1.57 -10.57 -16.11
CA PHE A 369 1.51 -11.04 -17.48
C PHE A 369 0.08 -11.00 -18.04
N LYS A 370 -0.04 -10.44 -19.26
CA LYS A 370 -1.30 -10.18 -19.99
C LYS A 370 -2.28 -9.25 -19.27
N CYS A 371 -1.83 -8.35 -18.40
CA CYS A 371 -2.70 -7.28 -17.88
C CYS A 371 -2.98 -6.22 -18.96
N GLY A 372 -4.12 -6.36 -19.66
CA GLY A 372 -4.50 -5.48 -20.76
C GLY A 372 -4.74 -4.02 -20.37
N HIS A 373 -5.22 -3.76 -19.15
CA HIS A 373 -5.44 -2.39 -18.65
C HIS A 373 -4.14 -1.71 -18.15
N ASP A 374 -3.08 -2.48 -17.88
CA ASP A 374 -1.76 -1.92 -17.55
C ASP A 374 -0.96 -1.56 -18.81
N ALA A 375 -1.13 -2.31 -19.91
CA ALA A 375 -0.46 -2.03 -21.18
C ALA A 375 -0.49 -0.56 -21.65
N PRO A 376 -1.63 0.16 -21.64
CA PRO A 376 -1.65 1.58 -22.01
C PRO A 376 -0.99 2.50 -20.99
N THR A 377 -0.81 2.06 -19.74
CA THR A 377 -0.18 2.89 -18.68
C THR A 377 1.33 2.90 -18.75
N TYR A 378 1.97 1.91 -19.37
CA TYR A 378 3.44 1.79 -19.39
C TYR A 378 4.10 3.02 -20.02
N GLY A 379 3.69 3.40 -21.24
CA GLY A 379 4.27 4.56 -21.92
C GLY A 379 4.00 5.89 -21.18
N ILE A 380 2.87 5.98 -20.47
CA ILE A 380 2.52 7.16 -19.67
C ILE A 380 3.43 7.26 -18.45
N ILE A 381 3.56 6.17 -17.70
CA ILE A 381 4.43 6.10 -16.51
C ILE A 381 5.89 6.29 -16.92
N ASP A 382 6.36 5.62 -17.98
CA ASP A 382 7.70 5.80 -18.54
C ASP A 382 7.95 7.27 -18.92
N GLY A 383 6.96 7.93 -19.54
CA GLY A 383 7.05 9.36 -19.88
C GLY A 383 7.21 10.25 -18.65
N ILE A 384 6.43 9.98 -17.59
CA ILE A 384 6.48 10.72 -16.31
C ILE A 384 7.84 10.57 -15.63
N VAL A 385 8.33 9.33 -15.48
CA VAL A 385 9.60 9.07 -14.77
C VAL A 385 10.82 9.54 -15.55
N ASN A 386 10.80 9.43 -16.89
CA ASN A 386 11.89 9.92 -17.72
C ASN A 386 11.97 11.45 -17.73
N ALA A 387 10.83 12.14 -17.70
CA ALA A 387 10.79 13.60 -17.66
C ALA A 387 11.28 14.17 -16.31
N SER A 388 11.02 13.46 -15.21
CA SER A 388 11.41 13.86 -13.85
C SER A 388 12.79 13.38 -13.44
N GLY A 389 13.32 12.34 -14.08
CA GLY A 389 14.56 11.67 -13.67
C GLY A 389 14.39 10.80 -12.41
N THR A 390 13.14 10.47 -12.04
CA THR A 390 12.85 9.62 -10.89
C THR A 390 13.43 8.22 -11.09
N PRO A 391 14.19 7.67 -10.12
CA PRO A 391 14.67 6.29 -10.21
C PRO A 391 13.50 5.32 -10.38
N TYR A 392 13.56 4.50 -11.42
CA TYR A 392 12.45 3.65 -11.84
C TYR A 392 12.91 2.22 -12.16
N SER A 393 12.11 1.25 -11.72
CA SER A 393 12.24 -0.16 -12.11
C SER A 393 10.86 -0.75 -12.38
N ALA A 394 10.71 -1.45 -13.51
CA ALA A 394 9.43 -2.01 -13.95
C ALA A 394 9.48 -3.54 -14.04
N LEU A 395 8.73 -4.25 -13.21
CA LEU A 395 8.52 -5.70 -13.29
C LEU A 395 7.16 -5.97 -13.95
N HIS A 396 7.08 -5.93 -15.28
CA HIS A 396 5.82 -6.06 -16.04
C HIS A 396 5.47 -7.48 -16.50
N ASP A 397 6.26 -8.45 -16.04
CA ASP A 397 6.24 -9.84 -16.47
C ASP A 397 5.97 -10.80 -15.30
N ILE A 398 5.26 -10.33 -14.26
CA ILE A 398 4.91 -11.16 -13.12
C ILE A 398 3.92 -12.25 -13.54
N ASP A 399 4.34 -13.51 -13.43
CA ASP A 399 3.57 -14.70 -13.78
C ASP A 399 3.91 -15.88 -12.84
N ALA A 400 3.29 -17.04 -13.05
CA ALA A 400 3.45 -18.25 -12.25
C ALA A 400 4.89 -18.77 -12.15
N ASN A 401 5.74 -18.54 -13.15
CA ASN A 401 7.09 -19.14 -13.24
C ASN A 401 8.11 -18.57 -12.24
N LYS A 402 7.79 -17.47 -11.54
CA LYS A 402 8.63 -16.80 -10.51
C LYS A 402 10.15 -16.95 -10.72
N PRO A 403 10.76 -16.25 -11.70
CA PRO A 403 12.18 -16.38 -12.03
C PRO A 403 13.07 -15.70 -10.98
N THR A 404 13.21 -16.33 -9.80
CA THR A 404 13.83 -15.76 -8.59
C THR A 404 15.26 -15.25 -8.83
N GLY A 405 16.06 -15.96 -9.64
CA GLY A 405 17.42 -15.52 -9.96
C GLY A 405 17.48 -14.21 -10.76
N SER A 406 16.58 -14.05 -11.74
CA SER A 406 16.48 -12.81 -12.54
C SER A 406 16.00 -11.64 -11.67
N ILE A 407 14.98 -11.88 -10.85
CA ILE A 407 14.44 -10.89 -9.91
C ILE A 407 15.52 -10.41 -8.95
N ALA A 408 16.29 -11.31 -8.34
CA ALA A 408 17.35 -10.95 -7.40
C ALA A 408 18.45 -10.08 -8.04
N ILE A 409 18.80 -10.33 -9.32
CA ILE A 409 19.75 -9.48 -10.05
C ILE A 409 19.16 -8.08 -10.26
N ARG A 410 17.91 -7.99 -10.72
CA ARG A 410 17.22 -6.70 -10.95
C ARG A 410 17.08 -5.88 -9.67
N VAL A 411 16.76 -6.53 -8.56
CA VAL A 411 16.69 -5.90 -7.22
C VAL A 411 18.05 -5.32 -6.84
N LYS A 412 19.14 -6.10 -6.96
CA LYS A 412 20.49 -5.62 -6.65
C LYS A 412 20.92 -4.45 -7.53
N THR A 413 20.66 -4.53 -8.84
CA THR A 413 20.97 -3.46 -9.78
C THR A 413 20.19 -2.19 -9.42
N PHE A 414 18.90 -2.30 -9.12
CA PHE A 414 18.11 -1.14 -8.76
C PHE A 414 18.52 -0.56 -7.41
N ALA A 415 18.82 -1.40 -6.41
CA ALA A 415 19.31 -0.95 -5.12
C ALA A 415 20.62 -0.16 -5.22
N HIS A 416 21.49 -0.46 -6.19
CA HIS A 416 22.65 0.38 -6.49
C HIS A 416 22.23 1.76 -7.01
N SER A 417 21.25 1.84 -7.92
CA SER A 417 20.71 3.12 -8.40
C SER A 417 20.09 3.95 -7.27
N LEU A 418 19.37 3.30 -6.35
CA LEU A 418 18.79 3.96 -5.17
C LEU A 418 19.87 4.52 -4.24
N LYS A 419 20.99 3.79 -4.04
CA LYS A 419 22.13 4.27 -3.26
C LYS A 419 22.74 5.53 -3.87
N LEU A 420 22.98 5.55 -5.18
CA LEU A 420 23.50 6.73 -5.88
C LEU A 420 22.54 7.92 -5.80
N HIS A 421 21.23 7.66 -5.88
CA HIS A 421 20.21 8.70 -5.73
C HIS A 421 20.23 9.31 -4.33
N ARG A 422 20.35 8.47 -3.30
CA ARG A 422 20.52 8.92 -1.91
C ARG A 422 21.76 9.80 -1.74
N GLU A 423 22.92 9.38 -2.24
CA GLU A 423 24.17 10.17 -2.19
C GLU A 423 23.97 11.54 -2.86
N SER A 424 23.25 11.60 -3.98
CA SER A 424 22.88 12.85 -4.66
C SER A 424 21.99 13.76 -3.80
N LEU A 425 21.00 13.20 -3.10
CA LEU A 425 20.13 13.95 -2.18
C LEU A 425 20.94 14.54 -1.01
N GLU A 426 21.78 13.73 -0.38
CA GLU A 426 22.67 14.14 0.71
C GLU A 426 23.61 15.30 0.26
N ASP A 427 24.17 15.21 -0.95
CA ASP A 427 25.01 16.25 -1.55
C ASP A 427 24.25 17.56 -1.80
N VAL A 428 23.04 17.50 -2.36
CA VAL A 428 22.20 18.67 -2.61
C VAL A 428 21.80 19.33 -1.29
N SER A 429 21.43 18.51 -0.30
CA SER A 429 21.06 18.92 1.04
C SER A 429 22.22 19.61 1.76
N LEU A 430 23.44 19.07 1.64
CA LEU A 430 24.67 19.69 2.15
C LEU A 430 24.94 21.05 1.50
N LYS A 431 24.94 21.12 0.16
CA LYS A 431 25.17 22.37 -0.60
C LYS A 431 24.16 23.45 -0.24
N ARG A 432 22.88 23.08 -0.06
CA ARG A 432 21.82 24.00 0.37
C ARG A 432 22.10 24.55 1.77
N THR A 433 22.49 23.70 2.72
CA THR A 433 22.86 24.15 4.08
C THR A 433 24.11 25.06 4.04
N GLU A 434 25.12 24.74 3.24
CA GLU A 434 26.33 25.58 3.10
C GLU A 434 26.04 26.97 2.50
N LEU A 435 25.16 27.01 1.50
CA LEU A 435 24.70 28.25 0.90
C LEU A 435 23.95 29.11 1.93
N ARG A 436 23.01 28.50 2.66
CA ARG A 436 22.23 29.21 3.70
C ARG A 436 23.14 29.73 4.82
N PHE A 437 24.09 28.92 5.28
CA PHE A 437 25.10 29.35 6.26
C PHE A 437 25.89 30.57 5.76
N THR A 438 26.34 30.55 4.51
CA THR A 438 27.11 31.65 3.90
C THR A 438 26.27 32.94 3.77
N VAL A 439 25.00 32.80 3.36
CA VAL A 439 24.06 33.93 3.25
C VAL A 439 23.77 34.52 4.63
N THR A 440 23.44 33.70 5.63
CA THR A 440 23.15 34.15 7.00
C THR A 440 24.39 34.81 7.62
N LYS A 441 25.59 34.26 7.40
CA LYS A 441 26.85 34.89 7.86
C LYS A 441 27.05 36.28 7.27
N LYS A 442 26.80 36.46 5.96
CA LYS A 442 26.85 37.76 5.30
C LYS A 442 25.77 38.71 5.81
N LYS A 443 24.55 38.21 6.07
CA LYS A 443 23.45 38.99 6.67
C LYS A 443 23.85 39.56 8.04
N VAL A 444 24.41 38.73 8.92
CA VAL A 444 24.92 39.18 10.24
C VAL A 444 25.96 40.29 10.07
N ALA A 445 26.94 40.11 9.18
CA ALA A 445 27.97 41.13 8.94
C ALA A 445 27.40 42.45 8.42
N LEU A 446 26.43 42.40 7.49
CA LEU A 446 25.76 43.60 6.96
C LEU A 446 24.91 44.31 8.01
N LEU A 447 24.17 43.56 8.83
CA LEU A 447 23.37 44.14 9.93
C LEU A 447 24.27 44.81 10.97
N GLN A 448 25.41 44.19 11.32
CA GLN A 448 26.40 44.80 12.23
C GLN A 448 26.98 46.10 11.67
N LEU A 449 27.30 46.15 10.38
CA LEU A 449 27.76 47.38 9.72
C LEU A 449 26.68 48.46 9.74
N LYS A 450 25.41 48.09 9.50
CA LYS A 450 24.27 49.02 9.57
C LYS A 450 24.08 49.56 10.99
N GLN A 451 24.19 48.70 12.01
CA GLN A 451 24.11 49.08 13.42
C GLN A 451 25.20 50.09 13.81
N GLU A 452 26.44 49.83 13.38
CA GLU A 452 27.56 50.72 13.61
C GLU A 452 27.37 52.09 12.92
N GLN A 453 26.85 52.10 11.69
CA GLN A 453 26.53 53.34 10.97
C GLN A 453 25.45 54.17 11.66
N ILE A 454 24.40 53.52 12.20
CA ILE A 454 23.35 54.22 12.95
C ILE A 454 23.92 54.75 14.25
N ARG A 455 24.67 53.93 15.00
CA ARG A 455 25.31 54.34 16.25
C ARG A 455 26.23 55.54 16.06
N ARG A 456 26.97 55.60 14.96
CA ARG A 456 27.79 56.77 14.59
C ARG A 456 26.97 58.03 14.28
N ARG A 457 25.75 57.88 13.74
CA ARG A 457 24.87 59.00 13.37
C ARG A 457 24.04 59.52 14.54
N THR A 458 23.52 58.64 15.38
CA THR A 458 22.54 58.97 16.44
C THR A 458 23.11 58.88 17.85
N GLY A 459 24.30 58.29 18.02
CA GLY A 459 24.90 58.01 19.33
C GLY A 459 24.26 56.81 20.06
N GLN A 460 23.21 56.20 19.51
CA GLN A 460 22.46 55.11 20.11
C GLN A 460 22.36 53.90 19.18
N ALA A 461 22.28 52.72 19.77
CA ALA A 461 22.01 51.47 19.07
C ALA A 461 20.53 51.39 18.65
N ASP A 462 20.27 50.86 17.46
CA ASP A 462 18.91 50.57 17.00
C ASP A 462 18.48 49.20 17.54
N PHE A 463 17.40 49.17 18.31
CA PHE A 463 16.92 47.97 19.00
C PHE A 463 16.44 46.89 18.03
N ASP A 464 15.76 47.28 16.94
CA ASP A 464 15.18 46.34 15.99
C ASP A 464 16.29 45.62 15.20
N ILE A 465 17.31 46.35 14.79
CA ILE A 465 18.48 45.77 14.11
C ILE A 465 19.27 44.86 15.07
N GLU A 466 19.38 45.23 16.33
CA GLU A 466 20.06 44.40 17.34
C GLU A 466 19.32 43.07 17.57
N SER A 467 17.98 43.11 17.61
CA SER A 467 17.13 41.93 17.65
C SER A 467 17.31 41.05 16.40
N GLU A 468 17.34 41.64 15.20
CA GLU A 468 17.59 40.91 13.96
C GLU A 468 18.98 40.26 13.90
N ILE A 469 20.02 40.93 14.42
CA ILE A 469 21.37 40.37 14.52
C ILE A 469 21.37 39.13 15.40
N GLU A 470 20.70 39.19 16.56
CA GLU A 470 20.68 38.08 17.50
C GLU A 470 19.89 36.89 16.95
N ALA A 471 18.73 37.13 16.33
CA ALA A 471 17.99 36.09 15.63
C ALA A 471 18.83 35.42 14.53
N ALA A 472 19.55 36.21 13.72
CA ALA A 472 20.42 35.69 12.67
C ALA A 472 21.65 34.93 13.22
N ARG A 473 22.16 35.29 14.41
CA ARG A 473 23.24 34.55 15.09
C ARG A 473 22.77 33.20 15.59
N VAL A 474 21.57 33.13 16.18
CA VAL A 474 20.95 31.87 16.60
C VAL A 474 20.78 30.95 15.40
N GLU A 475 20.25 31.46 14.28
CA GLU A 475 20.15 30.70 13.03
C GLU A 475 21.53 30.24 12.53
N LEU A 476 22.55 31.10 12.58
CA LEU A 476 23.91 30.76 12.13
C LEU A 476 24.55 29.63 12.96
N LEU A 477 24.32 29.62 14.28
CA LEU A 477 24.78 28.55 15.17
C LEU A 477 24.08 27.23 14.83
N ALA A 478 22.75 27.24 14.66
CA ALA A 478 22.00 26.06 14.26
C ALA A 478 22.48 25.48 12.92
N LEU A 479 22.72 26.35 11.92
CA LEU A 479 23.24 25.94 10.60
C LEU A 479 24.66 25.37 10.69
N ARG A 480 25.51 25.92 11.56
CA ARG A 480 26.86 25.38 11.81
C ARG A 480 26.76 23.95 12.35
N ASP A 481 25.91 23.74 13.35
CA ASP A 481 25.77 22.44 13.99
C ASP A 481 25.17 21.41 13.00
N GLN A 482 24.23 21.82 12.14
CA GLN A 482 23.74 21.01 11.01
C GLN A 482 24.84 20.64 10.01
N LEU A 483 25.71 21.59 9.64
CA LEU A 483 26.83 21.31 8.72
C LEU A 483 27.83 20.32 9.32
N VAL A 484 28.10 20.43 10.62
CA VAL A 484 28.96 19.46 11.32
C VAL A 484 28.32 18.07 11.28
N ALA A 485 27.04 17.95 11.63
CA ALA A 485 26.33 16.68 11.58
C ALA A 485 26.34 16.04 10.17
N LYS A 486 26.01 16.82 9.12
CA LYS A 486 26.00 16.33 7.74
C LYS A 486 27.38 15.91 7.23
N ARG A 487 28.44 16.65 7.58
CA ARG A 487 29.83 16.30 7.19
C ARG A 487 30.36 15.06 7.91
N VAL A 488 29.93 14.82 9.15
CA VAL A 488 30.25 13.58 9.86
C VAL A 488 29.55 12.38 9.21
N HIS A 489 28.31 12.55 8.74
CA HIS A 489 27.57 11.52 8.01
C HIS A 489 28.11 11.25 6.59
N ALA A 490 28.63 12.28 5.91
CA ALA A 490 29.24 12.15 4.59
C ALA A 490 30.64 11.50 4.58
N MET A 491 31.22 11.18 5.75
CA MET A 491 32.42 10.35 5.78
C MET A 491 32.05 8.92 5.39
N PRO A 492 32.74 8.28 4.44
CA PRO A 492 32.38 6.95 4.00
C PRO A 492 32.41 5.99 5.20
N THR A 493 31.25 5.46 5.55
CA THR A 493 31.20 4.26 6.40
C THR A 493 32.00 3.17 5.68
N PRO A 494 32.97 2.52 6.35
CA PRO A 494 33.74 1.46 5.71
C PRO A 494 32.77 0.42 5.14
N GLU A 495 32.95 0.07 3.87
CA GLU A 495 32.08 -0.89 3.20
C GLU A 495 31.94 -2.17 4.03
N PRO A 496 30.75 -2.79 4.11
CA PRO A 496 30.57 -4.07 4.79
C PRO A 496 31.47 -5.17 4.19
N THR A 497 31.85 -5.03 2.91
CA THR A 497 32.81 -5.89 2.20
C THR A 497 34.22 -5.77 2.79
N ALA A 498 34.70 -4.59 3.15
CA ALA A 498 36.01 -4.42 3.77
C ALA A 498 36.06 -5.02 5.19
N GLN A 499 34.96 -4.96 5.95
CA GLN A 499 34.86 -5.61 7.26
C GLN A 499 34.68 -7.13 7.15
N ALA A 500 33.97 -7.62 6.13
CA ALA A 500 33.81 -9.05 5.85
C ALA A 500 35.09 -9.69 5.30
N GLU A 501 35.82 -8.99 4.43
CA GLU A 501 37.13 -9.41 3.92
C GLU A 501 38.19 -9.33 5.02
N ALA A 502 38.20 -8.29 5.86
CA ALA A 502 39.08 -8.23 7.03
C ALA A 502 38.76 -9.36 8.04
N ALA A 503 37.48 -9.69 8.25
CA ALA A 503 37.08 -10.81 9.11
C ALA A 503 37.44 -12.18 8.51
N GLN A 504 37.31 -12.36 7.19
CA GLN A 504 37.74 -13.58 6.51
C GLN A 504 39.25 -13.76 6.50
N VAL A 505 40.02 -12.69 6.28
CA VAL A 505 41.49 -12.71 6.34
C VAL A 505 41.97 -12.97 7.78
N TYR A 506 41.28 -12.45 8.78
CA TYR A 506 41.56 -12.71 10.20
C TYR A 506 41.22 -14.16 10.62
N ASP A 507 40.12 -14.74 10.11
CA ASP A 507 39.74 -16.14 10.39
C ASP A 507 40.64 -17.15 9.63
N LEU A 508 41.07 -16.82 8.41
CA LEU A 508 42.09 -17.58 7.66
C LEU A 508 43.45 -17.57 8.37
N GLY A 509 43.86 -16.42 8.92
CA GLY A 509 45.09 -16.29 9.71
C GLY A 509 45.08 -17.12 11.00
N LYS A 510 43.93 -17.16 11.71
CA LYS A 510 43.77 -18.01 12.92
C LYS A 510 43.76 -19.50 12.61
N ARG A 511 43.12 -19.92 11.51
CA ARG A 511 43.11 -21.35 11.10
C ARG A 511 44.48 -21.83 10.64
N GLN A 512 45.28 -20.97 10.00
CA GLN A 512 46.68 -21.30 9.65
C GLN A 512 47.61 -21.36 10.87
N GLN A 513 47.40 -20.51 11.89
CA GLN A 513 48.13 -20.61 13.16
C GLN A 513 47.76 -21.87 13.96
N GLN A 514 46.48 -22.25 14.04
CA GLN A 514 46.04 -23.49 14.71
C GLN A 514 46.53 -24.75 13.99
N ALA A 515 46.53 -24.77 12.65
CA ALA A 515 47.08 -25.89 11.88
C ALA A 515 48.62 -26.03 12.04
N GLY A 516 49.32 -24.92 12.25
CA GLY A 516 50.77 -24.90 12.56
C GLY A 516 51.10 -25.43 13.97
N GLU A 517 50.24 -25.15 14.95
CA GLU A 517 50.41 -25.65 16.33
C GLU A 517 50.05 -27.15 16.48
N GLU A 518 49.04 -27.64 15.75
CA GLU A 518 48.68 -29.07 15.74
C GLU A 518 49.73 -29.94 15.03
N SER A 519 50.32 -29.44 13.93
CA SER A 519 51.41 -30.13 13.22
C SER A 519 52.73 -30.13 14.01
N GLY A 520 53.01 -29.06 14.78
CA GLY A 520 54.14 -29.00 15.71
C GLY A 520 54.03 -29.98 16.90
N ASN A 521 52.83 -30.14 17.47
CA ASN A 521 52.58 -31.09 18.55
C ASN A 521 52.60 -32.56 18.09
N GLY A 522 52.17 -32.84 16.86
CA GLY A 522 52.28 -34.18 16.26
C GLY A 522 53.72 -34.65 16.07
N LEU A 523 54.62 -33.75 15.63
CA LEU A 523 56.05 -34.07 15.48
C LEU A 523 56.77 -34.28 16.83
N LEU A 524 56.35 -33.57 17.89
CA LEU A 524 56.92 -33.75 19.24
C LEU A 524 56.50 -35.07 19.90
N GLN A 525 55.28 -35.56 19.62
CA GLN A 525 54.82 -36.86 20.12
C GLN A 525 55.46 -38.04 19.41
N LEU A 526 55.79 -37.92 18.11
CA LEU A 526 56.52 -38.95 17.36
C LEU A 526 57.99 -39.08 17.80
N LYS A 527 58.66 -37.98 18.18
CA LYS A 527 60.03 -38.03 18.71
C LYS A 527 60.14 -38.60 20.13
N ARG A 528 59.07 -38.60 20.93
CA ARG A 528 59.05 -39.22 22.27
C ARG A 528 58.77 -40.73 22.25
N ARG A 529 58.40 -41.31 21.11
CA ARG A 529 58.20 -42.76 20.93
C ARG A 529 59.40 -43.47 20.26
N ALA A 530 60.46 -42.74 19.93
CA ALA A 530 61.64 -43.25 19.24
C ALA A 530 62.93 -43.21 20.08
N ASN A 531 62.81 -43.05 21.41
CA ASN A 531 63.91 -43.23 22.38
C ASN A 531 63.54 -44.32 23.39
#